data_AF-D4RXQ6-F1
#
_entry.id   AF-D4RXQ6-F1
#
_cell.length_a   1.000
_cell.length_b   1.000
_cell.length_c   1.000
_cell.angle_alpha   90.00
_cell.angle_beta   90.00
_cell.angle_gamma   90.00
#
_symmetry.space_group_name_H-M   'P 1'
#
loop_
_entity.id
_entity.type
_entity.pdbx_description
1 polymer ?
#
loop_
_entity_poly.entity_id
_entity_poly.type
_entity_poly.pdbx_seq_one_letter_code
_entity_poly.pdbx_strand_id
1 'polypeptide(L)'
;MINASETQPPVSNIGQIINAGETIPPGSANLSGQSIALLAGESVADSYVINSLMNKQGKQSNVYLAKKWGKSYVIKIYHNGWHPSNQMQSFLTSVRHPNIAHVIECGQHEGYYYEIYEYYSEGTLEDAEALSITHIQNVIVPSINEGLHELHRNGIVHCDIKPSNLFYSDNNNKVVIGDCGISGYANSNGKLVDAVRGTPEYAPRVKALLWSTAMSPAYDYGSFGLVLCKAVLGHSIFEGMSVEEISKAWEGGLILPSQISGRLGVLIRGLLNEDENQRWGYLQVKRWCEGEYMRPVNRSIYSHAKKESQNKPLIFGRFEGQTLSVNTLHQLSQAIKKHWNQASRIVKRRELIDFVRQFDKNLVDKIRELALYQDADVAVYKLLMYIEDDPQQIYFCGKEYNFLSEYVEQLATGKDEIAKKFLTTGLLVFYLRYNDYDQVQVDRLEQLIHRNGDDDMTSISTICFALQGKKAIDIFGVNIETLDALIPILSKCSIKEIDELLQSDHFVAWLNRLGYENEMRKMKEVFI
;
A
#
# COMPACT_ATOMS: atom_id res chain seq x y z
N MET A 1 -2.11 11.50 -33.84
CA MET A 1 -2.47 11.28 -32.41
C MET A 1 -2.92 9.85 -32.30
N ILE A 2 -2.09 9.00 -31.68
CA ILE A 2 -2.37 7.57 -31.54
C ILE A 2 -2.48 7.28 -30.04
N ASN A 3 -3.45 6.43 -29.71
CA ASN A 3 -4.06 6.21 -28.41
C ASN A 3 -3.07 5.57 -27.43
N ALA A 4 -3.03 6.04 -26.19
CA ALA A 4 -2.13 5.55 -25.12
C ALA A 4 -2.48 4.13 -24.60
N SER A 5 -3.41 3.45 -25.27
CA SER A 5 -3.93 2.12 -24.92
C SER A 5 -3.17 0.96 -25.57
N GLU A 6 -2.23 1.21 -26.49
CA GLU A 6 -1.50 0.16 -27.24
C GLU A 6 -0.11 -0.18 -26.68
N THR A 7 0.27 0.35 -25.51
CA THR A 7 1.60 0.12 -24.92
C THR A 7 1.50 -0.37 -23.49
N GLN A 8 0.80 -1.49 -23.27
CA GLN A 8 1.02 -2.27 -22.07
C GLN A 8 2.34 -3.05 -22.21
N PRO A 9 3.21 -3.11 -21.19
CA PRO A 9 4.21 -4.17 -21.12
C PRO A 9 3.47 -5.53 -21.26
N PRO A 10 4.13 -6.58 -21.79
CA PRO A 10 3.48 -7.88 -21.93
C PRO A 10 2.80 -8.23 -20.61
N VAL A 11 1.51 -8.55 -20.67
CA VAL A 11 0.74 -9.01 -19.52
C VAL A 11 1.54 -10.15 -18.91
N SER A 12 2.17 -9.90 -17.76
CA SER A 12 2.78 -10.97 -16.98
C SER A 12 1.65 -11.93 -16.71
N ASN A 13 1.72 -13.13 -17.28
CA ASN A 13 0.78 -14.20 -16.98
C ASN A 13 0.65 -14.25 -15.46
N ILE A 14 -0.57 -13.95 -14.98
CA ILE A 14 -0.96 -14.00 -13.58
C ILE A 14 -0.74 -15.45 -13.15
N GLY A 15 0.45 -15.74 -12.63
CA GLY A 15 0.90 -17.11 -12.38
C GLY A 15 2.42 -17.32 -12.38
N GLN A 16 3.23 -16.46 -12.99
CA GLN A 16 4.69 -16.50 -12.81
C GLN A 16 5.14 -15.46 -11.78
N ILE A 17 5.45 -15.96 -10.58
CA ILE A 17 6.17 -15.23 -9.54
C ILE A 17 7.48 -14.75 -10.16
N ILE A 18 7.63 -13.44 -10.33
CA ILE A 18 8.91 -12.83 -10.70
C ILE A 18 9.75 -12.85 -9.42
N ASN A 19 10.60 -13.87 -9.29
CA ASN A 19 11.53 -13.96 -8.17
C ASN A 19 12.49 -12.78 -8.25
N ALA A 20 12.38 -11.84 -7.30
CA ALA A 20 13.50 -10.97 -6.96
C ALA A 20 14.68 -11.90 -6.67
N GLY A 21 15.85 -11.68 -7.28
CA GLY A 21 16.98 -12.60 -7.26
C GLY A 21 17.39 -12.97 -5.84
N GLU A 22 16.86 -14.09 -5.36
CA GLU A 22 16.90 -14.45 -3.95
C GLU A 22 18.35 -14.69 -3.52
N THR A 23 18.73 -14.05 -2.41
CA THR A 23 19.92 -14.39 -1.64
C THR A 23 19.46 -15.31 -0.52
N ILE A 24 20.13 -16.44 -0.34
CA ILE A 24 19.73 -17.41 0.67
C ILE A 24 20.42 -17.04 1.99
N PRO A 25 19.68 -16.76 3.07
CA PRO A 25 20.29 -16.55 4.39
C PRO A 25 20.77 -17.89 4.99
N PRO A 26 21.70 -17.87 5.96
CA PRO A 26 22.06 -19.07 6.71
C PRO A 26 20.81 -19.72 7.32
N GLY A 27 20.69 -21.05 7.19
CA GLY A 27 19.62 -21.82 7.80
C GLY A 27 19.55 -21.61 9.32
N SER A 28 18.37 -21.80 9.90
CA SER A 28 18.00 -21.54 11.31
C SER A 28 18.68 -22.48 12.33
N ALA A 29 20.01 -22.56 12.29
CA ALA A 29 20.88 -23.19 13.27
C ALA A 29 22.02 -22.22 13.59
N ASN A 30 21.87 -21.47 14.69
CA ASN A 30 22.89 -20.72 15.44
C ASN A 30 24.24 -20.48 14.74
N LEU A 31 24.42 -19.37 14.01
CA LEU A 31 25.75 -18.81 13.72
C LEU A 31 25.69 -17.28 13.68
N SER A 32 26.20 -16.64 14.73
CA SER A 32 26.54 -15.22 14.74
C SER A 32 27.53 -14.90 13.62
N GLY A 33 27.30 -13.80 12.88
CA GLY A 33 28.08 -13.26 11.75
C GLY A 33 29.61 -13.38 11.79
N GLN A 34 30.13 -14.60 11.61
CA GLN A 34 31.54 -14.84 11.37
C GLN A 34 31.85 -14.46 9.91
N SER A 35 32.74 -13.47 9.76
CA SER A 35 33.34 -13.08 8.48
C SER A 35 34.75 -13.66 8.38
N ILE A 36 35.12 -14.17 7.22
CA ILE A 36 36.52 -14.47 6.92
C ILE A 36 37.27 -13.18 6.58
N ALA A 37 38.47 -13.01 7.17
CA ALA A 37 39.34 -11.88 6.89
C ALA A 37 40.62 -12.40 6.23
N LEU A 38 40.70 -12.32 4.90
CA LEU A 38 41.89 -12.73 4.16
C LEU A 38 43.00 -11.69 4.27
N LEU A 39 44.24 -12.16 4.40
CA LEU A 39 45.44 -11.32 4.46
C LEU A 39 46.12 -11.18 3.09
N ALA A 40 46.91 -10.12 2.93
CA ALA A 40 47.72 -9.93 1.73
C ALA A 40 48.69 -11.12 1.53
N GLY A 41 48.72 -11.68 0.33
CA GLY A 41 49.52 -12.86 -0.03
C GLY A 41 48.74 -14.18 -0.01
N GLU A 42 47.57 -14.24 0.64
CA GLU A 42 46.68 -15.41 0.56
C GLU A 42 46.09 -15.57 -0.84
N SER A 43 45.72 -16.79 -1.21
CA SER A 43 45.22 -17.10 -2.56
C SER A 43 43.80 -17.62 -2.53
N VAL A 44 42.96 -17.08 -3.40
CA VAL A 44 41.59 -17.55 -3.68
C VAL A 44 41.55 -18.16 -5.07
N ALA A 45 40.73 -19.21 -5.26
CA ALA A 45 40.63 -19.95 -6.52
C ALA A 45 42.00 -20.36 -7.10
N ASP A 46 42.86 -20.86 -6.19
CA ASP A 46 44.23 -21.35 -6.40
C ASP A 46 45.25 -20.38 -7.02
N SER A 47 44.82 -19.21 -7.51
CA SER A 47 45.63 -18.41 -8.44
C SER A 47 45.43 -16.89 -8.32
N TYR A 48 44.45 -16.42 -7.56
CA TYR A 48 44.23 -14.99 -7.33
C TYR A 48 44.78 -14.61 -5.96
N VAL A 49 45.87 -13.85 -5.95
CA VAL A 49 46.56 -13.46 -4.73
C VAL A 49 45.96 -12.18 -4.20
N ILE A 50 45.49 -12.20 -2.95
CA ILE A 50 44.97 -11.03 -2.24
C ILE A 50 46.07 -9.99 -2.11
N ASN A 51 45.79 -8.77 -2.57
CA ASN A 51 46.68 -7.64 -2.44
C ASN A 51 46.30 -6.78 -1.23
N SER A 52 45.01 -6.44 -1.10
CA SER A 52 44.50 -5.59 -0.02
C SER A 52 42.99 -5.70 0.12
N LEU A 53 42.48 -5.50 1.35
CA LEU A 53 41.06 -5.22 1.57
C LEU A 53 40.70 -3.85 0.97
N MET A 54 39.56 -3.73 0.29
CA MET A 54 39.13 -2.46 -0.30
C MET A 54 38.54 -1.51 0.76
N ASN A 55 38.56 -0.19 0.51
CA ASN A 55 38.02 0.77 1.47
C ASN A 55 36.49 0.70 1.59
N LYS A 56 35.79 0.45 0.47
CA LYS A 56 34.34 0.28 0.43
C LYS A 56 34.02 -1.22 0.62
N GLN A 57 33.36 -1.56 1.74
CA GLN A 57 32.96 -2.92 2.09
C GLN A 57 31.45 -3.10 1.91
N GLY A 58 31.03 -4.34 1.59
CA GLY A 58 29.62 -4.69 1.49
C GLY A 58 29.02 -5.01 2.86
N LYS A 59 27.72 -4.78 3.06
CA LYS A 59 27.02 -5.17 4.30
C LYS A 59 27.04 -6.68 4.56
N GLN A 60 27.17 -7.48 3.50
CA GLN A 60 27.05 -8.94 3.54
C GLN A 60 28.29 -9.66 3.00
N SER A 61 29.35 -8.92 2.68
CA SER A 61 30.53 -9.46 2.04
C SER A 61 31.74 -8.58 2.27
N ASN A 62 32.90 -9.20 2.38
CA ASN A 62 34.18 -8.52 2.32
C ASN A 62 34.65 -8.41 0.87
N VAL A 63 35.20 -7.26 0.49
CA VAL A 63 35.66 -6.97 -0.88
C VAL A 63 37.17 -6.73 -0.88
N TYR A 64 37.88 -7.46 -1.72
CA TYR A 64 39.33 -7.47 -1.82
C TYR A 64 39.79 -7.11 -3.22
N LEU A 65 40.90 -6.37 -3.30
CA LEU A 65 41.69 -6.24 -4.51
C LEU A 65 42.66 -7.42 -4.56
N ALA A 66 42.69 -8.14 -5.68
CA ALA A 66 43.57 -9.27 -5.93
C ALA A 66 44.35 -9.11 -7.24
N LYS A 67 45.41 -9.90 -7.41
CA LYS A 67 46.19 -9.98 -8.65
C LYS A 67 46.33 -11.42 -9.12
N LYS A 68 46.26 -11.59 -10.45
CA LYS A 68 46.62 -12.84 -11.13
C LYS A 68 47.38 -12.48 -12.40
N TRP A 69 48.60 -13.01 -12.52
CA TRP A 69 49.52 -12.75 -13.64
C TRP A 69 49.71 -11.25 -13.98
N GLY A 70 49.78 -10.41 -12.96
CA GLY A 70 49.97 -8.95 -13.11
C GLY A 70 48.70 -8.16 -13.43
N LYS A 71 47.56 -8.81 -13.75
CA LYS A 71 46.26 -8.14 -13.90
C LYS A 71 45.54 -8.05 -12.55
N SER A 72 44.82 -6.95 -12.34
CA SER A 72 44.03 -6.69 -11.13
C SER A 72 42.61 -7.24 -11.25
N TYR A 73 42.09 -7.74 -10.14
CA TYR A 73 40.76 -8.33 -10.00
C TYR A 73 40.11 -7.89 -8.70
N VAL A 74 38.79 -7.97 -8.63
CA VAL A 74 38.03 -7.78 -7.39
C VAL A 74 37.49 -9.12 -6.94
N ILE A 75 37.72 -9.47 -5.67
CA ILE A 75 37.15 -10.66 -5.06
C ILE A 75 36.16 -10.23 -4.00
N LYS A 76 34.92 -10.65 -4.17
CA LYS A 76 33.85 -10.47 -3.19
C LYS A 76 33.64 -11.80 -2.47
N ILE A 77 33.83 -11.81 -1.16
CA ILE A 77 33.64 -12.99 -0.31
C ILE A 77 32.49 -12.72 0.64
N TYR A 78 31.45 -13.53 0.53
CA TYR A 78 30.23 -13.37 1.31
C TYR A 78 30.44 -13.83 2.76
N HIS A 79 29.75 -13.20 3.70
CA HIS A 79 29.74 -13.64 5.09
C HIS A 79 28.98 -14.98 5.24
N ASN A 80 29.23 -15.72 6.32
CA ASN A 80 28.82 -17.12 6.44
C ASN A 80 27.34 -17.36 6.11
N GLY A 81 27.08 -18.28 5.18
CA GLY A 81 25.75 -18.68 4.72
C GLY A 81 25.12 -17.78 3.66
N TRP A 82 25.67 -16.60 3.38
CA TRP A 82 25.18 -15.76 2.28
C TRP A 82 25.74 -16.24 0.95
N HIS A 83 24.85 -16.46 -0.02
CA HIS A 83 25.22 -16.70 -1.40
C HIS A 83 24.05 -16.34 -2.34
N PRO A 84 24.32 -16.03 -3.61
CA PRO A 84 23.28 -15.87 -4.62
C PRO A 84 22.53 -17.20 -4.85
N SER A 85 21.26 -17.13 -5.24
CA SER A 85 20.49 -18.30 -5.70
C SER A 85 21.14 -18.97 -6.92
N ASN A 86 20.85 -20.26 -7.14
CA ASN A 86 21.39 -21.02 -8.28
C ASN A 86 21.06 -20.38 -9.64
N GLN A 87 19.88 -19.76 -9.77
CA GLN A 87 19.49 -19.01 -10.97
C GLN A 87 20.40 -17.80 -11.18
N MET A 88 20.66 -17.03 -10.12
CA MET A 88 21.56 -15.89 -10.16
C MET A 88 23.00 -16.31 -10.48
N GLN A 89 23.52 -17.36 -9.84
CA GLN A 89 24.86 -17.87 -10.13
C GLN A 89 25.00 -18.29 -11.61
N SER A 90 23.98 -18.98 -12.14
CA SER A 90 23.95 -19.39 -13.55
C SER A 90 23.91 -18.18 -14.49
N PHE A 91 23.15 -17.14 -14.14
CA PHE A 91 23.11 -15.90 -14.91
C PHE A 91 24.47 -15.18 -14.88
N LEU A 92 25.03 -14.93 -13.69
CA LEU A 92 26.27 -14.17 -13.51
C LEU A 92 27.46 -14.80 -14.25
N THR A 93 27.55 -16.13 -14.24
CA THR A 93 28.64 -16.86 -14.92
C THR A 93 28.46 -16.91 -16.44
N SER A 94 27.22 -16.89 -16.94
CA SER A 94 26.91 -16.99 -18.38
C SER A 94 26.76 -15.64 -19.08
N VAL A 95 26.35 -14.58 -18.37
CA VAL A 95 26.08 -13.28 -18.97
C VAL A 95 27.37 -12.67 -19.54
N ARG A 96 27.28 -12.20 -20.78
CA ARG A 96 28.32 -11.44 -21.47
C ARG A 96 27.67 -10.22 -22.10
N HIS A 97 27.59 -9.14 -21.34
CA HIS A 97 26.95 -7.90 -21.75
C HIS A 97 27.85 -6.71 -21.42
N PRO A 98 28.05 -5.73 -22.34
CA PRO A 98 28.97 -4.62 -22.12
C PRO A 98 28.59 -3.69 -20.96
N ASN A 99 27.35 -3.76 -20.47
CA ASN A 99 26.83 -2.96 -19.37
C ASN A 99 26.49 -3.77 -18.09
N ILE A 100 26.95 -5.01 -17.98
CA ILE A 100 26.84 -5.83 -16.76
C ILE A 100 28.24 -6.29 -16.36
N ALA A 101 28.57 -6.18 -15.07
CA ALA A 101 29.87 -6.55 -14.55
C ALA A 101 30.09 -8.04 -14.75
N HIS A 102 31.22 -8.38 -15.38
CA HIS A 102 31.49 -9.76 -15.73
C HIS A 102 32.06 -10.51 -14.52
N VAL A 103 31.31 -11.52 -14.04
CA VAL A 103 31.83 -12.52 -13.10
C VAL A 103 32.68 -13.52 -13.88
N ILE A 104 33.97 -13.49 -13.63
CA ILE A 104 34.97 -14.36 -14.25
C ILE A 104 34.80 -15.78 -13.72
N GLU A 105 34.67 -15.88 -12.40
CA GLU A 105 34.65 -17.15 -11.66
C GLU A 105 33.94 -16.94 -10.33
N CYS A 106 33.25 -17.98 -9.87
CA CYS A 106 32.64 -18.02 -8.54
C CYS A 106 32.75 -19.43 -7.97
N GLY A 107 32.68 -19.56 -6.65
CA GLY A 107 32.80 -20.86 -5.99
C GLY A 107 32.78 -20.74 -4.47
N GLN A 108 33.38 -21.72 -3.80
CA GLN A 108 33.57 -21.70 -2.36
C GLN A 108 35.06 -21.66 -2.01
N HIS A 109 35.42 -20.83 -1.04
CA HIS A 109 36.76 -20.73 -0.47
C HIS A 109 36.62 -20.81 1.06
N GLU A 110 37.20 -21.84 1.67
CA GLU A 110 37.09 -22.11 3.11
C GLU A 110 35.64 -22.13 3.64
N GLY A 111 34.70 -22.61 2.80
CA GLY A 111 33.28 -22.67 3.13
C GLY A 111 32.48 -21.38 2.88
N TYR A 112 33.15 -20.29 2.46
CA TYR A 112 32.50 -19.02 2.10
C TYR A 112 32.34 -18.91 0.59
N TYR A 113 31.16 -18.46 0.15
CA TYR A 113 30.92 -18.22 -1.28
C TYR A 113 31.70 -16.98 -1.74
N TYR A 114 32.32 -17.06 -2.92
CA TYR A 114 33.05 -15.95 -3.51
C TYR A 114 32.67 -15.71 -4.97
N GLU A 115 32.90 -14.49 -5.42
CA GLU A 115 32.81 -14.05 -6.81
C GLU A 115 34.06 -13.25 -7.18
N ILE A 116 34.58 -13.49 -8.38
CA ILE A 116 35.74 -12.79 -8.93
C ILE A 116 35.28 -11.97 -10.14
N TYR A 117 35.55 -10.67 -10.09
CA TYR A 117 35.22 -9.70 -11.11
C TYR A 117 36.47 -9.11 -11.75
N GLU A 118 36.32 -8.58 -12.97
CA GLU A 118 37.30 -7.62 -13.49
C GLU A 118 37.39 -6.38 -12.60
N TYR A 119 38.59 -5.81 -12.47
CA TYR A 119 38.78 -4.55 -11.77
C TYR A 119 38.51 -3.36 -12.70
N TYR A 120 37.48 -2.58 -12.38
CA TYR A 120 37.15 -1.32 -13.06
C TYR A 120 37.94 -0.17 -12.42
N SER A 121 39.06 0.21 -13.05
CA SER A 121 40.01 1.18 -12.51
C SER A 121 39.53 2.63 -12.55
N GLU A 122 38.56 2.91 -13.41
CA GLU A 122 38.00 4.24 -13.67
C GLU A 122 37.03 4.71 -12.59
N GLY A 123 36.77 3.90 -11.57
CA GLY A 123 35.94 4.24 -10.43
C GLY A 123 34.44 4.10 -10.72
N THR A 124 33.63 4.72 -9.85
CA THR A 124 32.18 4.59 -9.88
C THR A 124 31.49 5.92 -10.13
N LEU A 125 30.21 5.88 -10.50
CA LEU A 125 29.38 7.07 -10.57
C LEU A 125 29.25 7.74 -9.20
N GLU A 126 29.51 7.07 -8.07
CA GLU A 126 29.56 7.69 -6.73
C GLU A 126 30.61 8.80 -6.67
N ASP A 127 31.79 8.54 -7.23
CA ASP A 127 32.96 9.40 -7.10
C ASP A 127 32.90 10.61 -8.07
N ALA A 128 31.91 10.63 -8.97
CA ALA A 128 31.70 11.73 -9.91
C ALA A 128 31.06 12.96 -9.24
N GLU A 129 31.60 14.14 -9.50
CA GLU A 129 30.91 15.41 -9.27
C GLU A 129 29.76 15.61 -10.28
N ALA A 130 29.26 16.84 -10.44
CA ALA A 130 28.27 17.15 -11.46
C ALA A 130 28.83 16.88 -12.87
N LEU A 131 28.12 16.06 -13.64
CA LEU A 131 28.54 15.63 -14.97
C LEU A 131 27.90 16.48 -16.06
N SER A 132 28.59 16.58 -17.21
CA SER A 132 28.02 17.27 -18.36
C SER A 132 26.76 16.54 -18.87
N ILE A 133 25.75 17.32 -19.27
CA ILE A 133 24.50 16.78 -19.82
C ILE A 133 24.79 15.87 -21.02
N THR A 134 25.74 16.23 -21.87
CA THR A 134 26.14 15.40 -23.03
C THR A 134 26.65 14.03 -22.61
N HIS A 135 27.48 13.95 -21.57
CA HIS A 135 27.98 12.68 -21.06
C HIS A 135 26.86 11.83 -20.46
N ILE A 136 25.96 12.45 -19.69
CA ILE A 136 24.79 11.77 -19.12
C ILE A 136 23.93 11.18 -20.25
N GLN A 137 23.61 11.98 -21.27
CA GLN A 137 22.72 11.59 -22.36
C GLN A 137 23.31 10.50 -23.26
N ASN A 138 24.62 10.59 -23.57
CA ASN A 138 25.24 9.74 -24.59
C ASN A 138 25.95 8.50 -24.03
N VAL A 139 26.31 8.51 -22.74
CA VAL A 139 27.05 7.41 -22.11
C VAL A 139 26.23 6.76 -21.01
N ILE A 140 25.82 7.54 -20.01
CA ILE A 140 25.24 6.99 -18.77
C ILE A 140 23.86 6.41 -19.04
N VAL A 141 22.96 7.21 -19.63
CA VAL A 141 21.58 6.77 -19.87
C VAL A 141 21.49 5.50 -20.72
N PRO A 142 22.12 5.43 -21.91
CA PRO A 142 22.05 4.22 -22.74
C PRO A 142 22.70 3.02 -22.07
N SER A 143 23.85 3.20 -21.39
CA SER A 143 24.54 2.10 -20.71
C SER A 143 23.68 1.45 -19.62
N ILE A 144 23.09 2.27 -18.73
CA ILE A 144 22.26 1.76 -17.64
C ILE A 144 20.98 1.12 -18.21
N ASN A 145 20.37 1.72 -19.23
CA ASN A 145 19.15 1.20 -19.84
C ASN A 145 19.34 -0.19 -20.46
N GLU A 146 20.43 -0.42 -21.21
CA GLU A 146 20.73 -1.72 -21.80
C GLU A 146 21.11 -2.76 -20.73
N GLY A 147 21.87 -2.37 -19.69
CA GLY A 147 22.18 -3.25 -18.56
C GLY A 147 20.93 -3.69 -17.79
N LEU A 148 20.03 -2.76 -17.47
CA LEU A 148 18.75 -3.08 -16.82
C LEU A 148 17.86 -3.96 -17.70
N HIS A 149 17.83 -3.71 -19.01
CA HIS A 149 17.08 -4.55 -19.94
C HIS A 149 17.57 -6.00 -19.94
N GLU A 150 18.89 -6.20 -19.95
CA GLU A 150 19.51 -7.53 -19.88
C GLU A 150 19.17 -8.25 -18.57
N LEU A 151 19.13 -7.55 -17.44
CA LEU A 151 18.68 -8.14 -16.17
C LEU A 151 17.19 -8.51 -16.22
N HIS A 152 16.34 -7.56 -16.59
CA HIS A 152 14.88 -7.72 -16.56
C HIS A 152 14.38 -8.79 -17.54
N ARG A 153 14.99 -8.93 -18.72
CA ARG A 153 14.62 -9.97 -19.70
C ARG A 153 14.96 -11.39 -19.21
N ASN A 154 15.89 -11.51 -18.27
CA ASN A 154 16.24 -12.78 -17.59
C ASN A 154 15.47 -12.96 -16.26
N GLY A 155 14.46 -12.12 -16.01
CA GLY A 155 13.62 -12.19 -14.81
C GLY A 155 14.29 -11.70 -13.53
N ILE A 156 15.39 -10.95 -13.64
CA ILE A 156 16.18 -10.46 -12.51
C ILE A 156 15.91 -8.97 -12.31
N VAL A 157 15.47 -8.57 -11.12
CA VAL A 157 15.33 -7.16 -10.71
C VAL A 157 16.46 -6.83 -9.73
N HIS A 158 17.26 -5.81 -10.01
CA HIS A 158 18.48 -5.52 -9.26
C HIS A 158 18.20 -5.04 -7.82
N CYS A 159 17.18 -4.19 -7.62
CA CYS A 159 16.73 -3.65 -6.33
C CYS A 159 17.73 -2.76 -5.57
N ASP A 160 18.92 -2.49 -6.10
CA ASP A 160 19.96 -1.66 -5.44
C ASP A 160 20.77 -0.87 -6.47
N ILE A 161 20.07 -0.30 -7.46
CA ILE A 161 20.67 0.62 -8.41
C ILE A 161 21.02 1.92 -7.68
N LYS A 162 22.31 2.22 -7.59
CA LYS A 162 22.87 3.41 -6.95
C LYS A 162 24.25 3.73 -7.53
N PRO A 163 24.78 4.95 -7.36
CA PRO A 163 26.01 5.35 -8.04
C PRO A 163 27.23 4.49 -7.69
N SER A 164 27.33 3.95 -6.47
CA SER A 164 28.43 3.05 -6.07
C SER A 164 28.43 1.68 -6.77
N ASN A 165 27.30 1.28 -7.37
CA ASN A 165 27.16 0.01 -8.10
C ASN A 165 27.24 0.19 -9.62
N LEU A 166 27.54 1.40 -10.08
CA LEU A 166 27.63 1.78 -11.48
C LEU A 166 29.08 2.20 -11.78
N PHE A 167 29.82 1.32 -12.44
CA PHE A 167 31.25 1.46 -12.68
C PHE A 167 31.52 2.07 -14.05
N TYR A 168 32.48 2.97 -14.14
CA TYR A 168 32.98 3.41 -15.44
C TYR A 168 33.87 2.33 -16.07
N SER A 169 33.80 2.22 -17.39
CA SER A 169 34.70 1.39 -18.18
C SER A 169 34.98 2.05 -19.53
N ASP A 170 35.97 1.51 -20.24
CA ASP A 170 36.32 1.95 -21.60
C ASP A 170 36.67 3.44 -21.64
N ASN A 171 37.56 3.86 -20.73
CA ASN A 171 37.96 5.27 -20.54
C ASN A 171 36.76 6.20 -20.30
N ASN A 172 35.87 5.79 -19.39
CA ASN A 172 34.62 6.47 -19.05
C ASN A 172 33.58 6.53 -20.19
N ASN A 173 33.76 5.83 -21.31
CA ASN A 173 32.77 5.84 -22.41
C ASN A 173 31.64 4.83 -22.23
N LYS A 174 31.67 4.04 -21.16
CA LYS A 174 30.62 3.08 -20.80
C LYS A 174 30.40 3.07 -19.30
N VAL A 175 29.19 2.66 -18.92
CA VAL A 175 28.84 2.33 -17.53
C VAL A 175 28.48 0.85 -17.46
N VAL A 176 28.93 0.20 -16.40
CA VAL A 176 28.72 -1.22 -16.11
C VAL A 176 27.97 -1.35 -14.79
N ILE A 177 26.88 -2.10 -14.78
CA ILE A 177 26.11 -2.41 -13.58
C ILE A 177 26.81 -3.56 -12.84
N GLY A 178 27.28 -3.32 -11.63
CA GLY A 178 27.88 -4.31 -10.74
C GLY A 178 26.99 -4.65 -9.56
N ASP A 179 27.46 -5.57 -8.70
CA ASP A 179 26.76 -6.03 -7.49
C ASP A 179 25.37 -6.64 -7.77
N CYS A 180 25.24 -7.30 -8.92
CA CYS A 180 24.08 -8.09 -9.29
C CYS A 180 24.07 -9.37 -8.44
N GLY A 181 23.18 -9.52 -7.46
CA GLY A 181 23.08 -10.79 -6.73
C GLY A 181 22.51 -10.77 -5.32
N ILE A 182 22.18 -9.60 -4.77
CA ILE A 182 21.59 -9.48 -3.44
C ILE A 182 20.28 -8.69 -3.52
N SER A 183 19.24 -9.31 -4.06
CA SER A 183 17.93 -8.66 -4.21
C SER A 183 16.83 -9.43 -3.47
N GLY A 184 16.51 -8.98 -2.26
CA GLY A 184 15.20 -9.16 -1.61
C GLY A 184 14.88 -10.53 -1.00
N TYR A 185 14.88 -10.60 0.33
CA TYR A 185 14.26 -11.65 1.14
C TYR A 185 12.76 -11.35 1.36
N ALA A 186 11.92 -12.38 1.28
CA ALA A 186 10.61 -12.44 1.92
C ALA A 186 10.69 -13.51 3.03
N ASN A 187 10.28 -13.18 4.25
CA ASN A 187 10.18 -14.21 5.30
C ASN A 187 9.00 -15.15 5.02
N SER A 188 8.99 -16.29 5.71
CA SER A 188 7.96 -17.34 5.64
C SER A 188 6.52 -16.87 5.90
N ASN A 189 6.32 -15.63 6.35
CA ASN A 189 5.01 -15.10 6.74
C ASN A 189 4.49 -14.01 5.80
N GLY A 190 5.16 -13.76 4.66
CA GLY A 190 4.71 -12.76 3.68
C GLY A 190 4.70 -11.32 4.21
N LYS A 191 5.24 -11.08 5.41
CA LYS A 191 5.40 -9.76 6.01
C LYS A 191 6.80 -9.25 5.65
N LEU A 192 6.84 -8.24 4.80
CA LEU A 192 8.03 -7.43 4.54
C LEU A 192 8.57 -6.95 5.89
N VAL A 193 9.72 -7.48 6.33
CA VAL A 193 10.37 -7.00 7.55
C VAL A 193 11.01 -5.66 7.23
N ASP A 194 10.57 -4.67 8.00
CA ASP A 194 10.92 -3.25 7.94
C ASP A 194 12.42 -2.95 8.10
N ALA A 195 12.75 -1.75 7.61
CA ALA A 195 13.97 -0.96 7.79
C ALA A 195 15.17 -1.26 6.85
N VAL A 196 15.35 -0.40 5.84
CA VAL A 196 16.59 -0.21 5.04
C VAL A 196 16.83 -1.23 3.91
N ARG A 197 15.91 -1.29 2.94
CA ARG A 197 16.24 -1.79 1.58
C ARG A 197 17.04 -0.71 0.83
N GLY A 198 18.25 -1.03 0.40
CA GLY A 198 19.13 -0.14 -0.36
C GLY A 198 19.69 1.05 0.44
N THR A 199 20.37 1.95 -0.25
CA THR A 199 20.67 3.29 0.27
C THR A 199 19.39 4.13 0.13
N PRO A 200 18.75 4.60 1.23
CA PRO A 200 17.42 5.23 1.19
C PRO A 200 17.28 6.35 0.15
N GLU A 201 18.37 7.08 -0.07
CA GLU A 201 18.48 8.15 -1.05
C GLU A 201 18.27 7.74 -2.53
N TYR A 202 18.42 6.45 -2.84
CA TYR A 202 18.23 5.91 -4.20
C TYR A 202 17.06 4.91 -4.27
N ALA A 203 16.24 4.83 -3.22
CA ALA A 203 15.03 4.01 -3.20
C ALA A 203 13.83 4.83 -3.67
N PRO A 204 13.21 4.53 -4.83
CA PRO A 204 11.99 5.19 -5.27
C PRO A 204 10.80 4.76 -4.42
N ARG A 205 9.78 5.62 -4.33
CA ARG A 205 8.51 5.26 -3.70
C ARG A 205 7.82 4.12 -4.45
N VAL A 206 7.31 3.16 -3.69
CA VAL A 206 6.49 2.04 -4.17
C VAL A 206 5.15 2.02 -3.43
N LYS A 207 4.06 1.66 -4.15
CA LYS A 207 2.73 1.51 -3.53
C LYS A 207 2.62 0.21 -2.73
N ALA A 208 3.42 -0.79 -3.09
CA ALA A 208 3.25 -2.18 -2.68
C ALA A 208 4.01 -2.60 -1.41
N LEU A 209 4.30 -1.68 -0.48
CA LEU A 209 4.83 -2.06 0.84
C LEU A 209 3.86 -2.92 1.67
N LEU A 210 2.59 -3.02 1.26
CA LEU A 210 1.56 -3.72 2.03
C LEU A 210 1.10 -5.08 1.43
N TRP A 211 1.37 -5.42 0.16
CA TRP A 211 0.70 -6.59 -0.46
C TRP A 211 1.45 -7.43 -1.51
N SER A 212 2.71 -7.17 -1.87
CA SER A 212 3.45 -8.09 -2.76
C SER A 212 4.90 -8.30 -2.36
N THR A 213 5.32 -9.56 -2.31
CA THR A 213 6.70 -9.99 -2.00
C THR A 213 7.69 -9.73 -3.14
N ALA A 214 7.22 -9.54 -4.38
CA ALA A 214 8.07 -9.33 -5.56
C ALA A 214 8.19 -7.84 -5.92
N MET A 215 9.43 -7.37 -6.09
CA MET A 215 9.73 -6.03 -6.62
C MET A 215 9.61 -6.04 -8.15
N SER A 216 9.00 -5.01 -8.72
CA SER A 216 8.83 -4.88 -10.17
C SER A 216 10.08 -4.28 -10.83
N PRO A 217 10.34 -4.55 -12.13
CA PRO A 217 11.35 -3.83 -12.92
C PRO A 217 11.25 -2.30 -12.81
N ALA A 218 10.04 -1.76 -12.59
CA ALA A 218 9.82 -0.32 -12.41
C ALA A 218 10.55 0.24 -11.18
N TYR A 219 10.90 -0.58 -10.18
CA TYR A 219 11.73 -0.14 -9.06
C TYR A 219 13.13 0.29 -9.53
N ASP A 220 13.82 -0.54 -10.32
CA ASP A 220 15.15 -0.22 -10.82
C ASP A 220 15.16 1.06 -11.68
N TYR A 221 14.12 1.26 -12.49
CA TYR A 221 13.98 2.49 -13.28
C TYR A 221 13.71 3.73 -12.41
N GLY A 222 13.02 3.57 -11.28
CA GLY A 222 12.86 4.66 -10.30
C GLY A 222 14.20 5.03 -9.64
N SER A 223 14.97 4.03 -9.20
CA SER A 223 16.32 4.22 -8.69
C SER A 223 17.25 4.86 -9.74
N PHE A 224 17.15 4.44 -10.99
CA PHE A 224 17.86 5.03 -12.12
C PHE A 224 17.52 6.52 -12.29
N GLY A 225 16.25 6.92 -12.13
CA GLY A 225 15.86 8.33 -12.11
C GLY A 225 16.58 9.15 -11.03
N LEU A 226 16.74 8.59 -9.82
CA LEU A 226 17.45 9.24 -8.70
C LEU A 226 18.97 9.32 -8.96
N VAL A 227 19.56 8.27 -9.55
CA VAL A 227 20.96 8.29 -10.01
C VAL A 227 21.18 9.40 -11.03
N LEU A 228 20.26 9.62 -11.96
CA LEU A 228 20.38 10.70 -12.93
C LEU A 228 20.27 12.09 -12.29
N CYS A 229 19.43 12.25 -11.26
CA CYS A 229 19.44 13.49 -10.48
C CYS A 229 20.82 13.75 -9.87
N LYS A 230 21.42 12.72 -9.25
CA LYS A 230 22.78 12.81 -8.71
C LYS A 230 23.80 13.18 -9.78
N ALA A 231 23.77 12.51 -10.93
CA ALA A 231 24.69 12.78 -12.03
C ALA A 231 24.63 14.25 -12.51
N VAL A 232 23.45 14.87 -12.48
CA VAL A 232 23.27 16.28 -12.85
C VAL A 232 23.74 17.23 -11.74
N LEU A 233 23.44 16.91 -10.48
CA LEU A 233 23.64 17.82 -9.35
C LEU A 233 25.02 17.67 -8.68
N GLY A 234 25.69 16.54 -8.90
CA GLY A 234 26.90 16.12 -8.18
C GLY A 234 26.61 15.45 -6.84
N HIS A 235 25.42 15.64 -6.28
CA HIS A 235 24.98 15.06 -5.01
C HIS A 235 23.55 14.53 -5.10
N SER A 236 23.17 13.68 -4.16
CA SER A 236 21.82 13.15 -4.05
C SER A 236 20.80 14.25 -3.75
N ILE A 237 19.57 14.13 -4.29
CA ILE A 237 18.47 15.05 -3.94
C ILE A 237 17.98 14.89 -2.51
N PHE A 238 18.43 13.84 -1.82
CA PHE A 238 18.12 13.50 -0.44
C PHE A 238 19.36 13.56 0.47
N GLU A 239 20.45 14.14 -0.02
CA GLU A 239 21.69 14.23 0.75
C GLU A 239 21.45 14.87 2.13
N GLY A 240 21.93 14.21 3.17
CA GLY A 240 21.80 14.66 4.56
C GLY A 240 20.42 14.47 5.19
N MET A 241 19.46 13.89 4.46
CA MET A 241 18.12 13.62 4.99
C MET A 241 18.04 12.29 5.73
N SER A 242 17.26 12.24 6.82
CA SER A 242 16.88 10.99 7.48
C SER A 242 15.89 10.19 6.62
N VAL A 243 15.69 8.90 6.94
CA VAL A 243 14.70 8.06 6.24
C VAL A 243 13.29 8.66 6.37
N GLU A 244 12.96 9.21 7.53
CA GLU A 244 11.68 9.87 7.80
C GLU A 244 11.52 11.16 6.99
N GLU A 245 12.59 11.94 6.83
CA GLU A 245 12.60 13.15 6.01
C GLU A 245 12.44 12.81 4.53
N ILE A 246 13.10 11.76 4.04
CA ILE A 246 12.92 11.24 2.68
C ILE A 246 11.46 10.80 2.46
N SER A 247 10.87 10.06 3.42
CA SER A 247 9.47 9.65 3.34
C SER A 247 8.52 10.85 3.25
N LYS A 248 8.72 11.85 4.11
CA LYS A 248 7.94 13.10 4.09
C LYS A 248 8.14 13.89 2.80
N ALA A 249 9.36 13.90 2.25
CA ALA A 249 9.65 14.56 0.98
C ALA A 249 8.91 13.87 -0.18
N TRP A 250 8.79 12.54 -0.15
CA TRP A 250 7.96 11.82 -1.11
C TRP A 250 6.45 12.12 -0.95
N GLU A 251 5.94 12.22 0.28
CA GLU A 251 4.53 12.51 0.59
C GLU A 251 4.12 13.96 0.26
N GLY A 252 4.96 14.92 0.64
CA GLY A 252 4.73 16.36 0.41
C GLY A 252 5.09 16.77 -1.03
N GLY A 253 6.04 16.05 -1.59
CA GLY A 253 6.40 16.07 -2.99
C GLY A 253 7.75 16.67 -3.34
N LEU A 254 8.51 15.91 -4.14
CA LEU A 254 9.84 16.25 -4.66
C LEU A 254 9.83 17.26 -5.79
N ILE A 255 10.19 18.50 -5.50
CA ILE A 255 10.47 19.48 -6.55
C ILE A 255 11.87 19.21 -7.10
N LEU A 256 11.99 18.88 -8.39
CA LEU A 256 13.32 18.80 -8.99
C LEU A 256 13.99 20.17 -9.07
N PRO A 257 15.31 20.25 -8.75
CA PRO A 257 16.09 21.45 -8.97
C PRO A 257 16.06 21.91 -10.43
N SER A 258 16.11 23.23 -10.64
CA SER A 258 16.03 23.87 -11.96
C SER A 258 17.11 23.45 -12.96
N GLN A 259 18.25 22.95 -12.45
CA GLN A 259 19.34 22.37 -13.20
C GLN A 259 18.87 21.15 -14.02
N ILE A 260 17.87 20.41 -13.50
CA ILE A 260 17.25 19.30 -14.19
C ILE A 260 16.12 19.81 -15.09
N SER A 261 16.49 20.17 -16.32
CA SER A 261 15.58 20.80 -17.28
C SER A 261 15.65 20.16 -18.67
N GLY A 262 14.83 20.67 -19.60
CA GLY A 262 14.82 20.25 -20.99
C GLY A 262 14.52 18.76 -21.19
N ARG A 263 15.15 18.17 -22.22
CA ARG A 263 14.95 16.76 -22.60
C ARG A 263 15.36 15.78 -21.49
N LEU A 264 16.42 16.07 -20.74
CA LEU A 264 16.83 15.23 -19.61
C LEU A 264 15.84 15.31 -18.44
N GLY A 265 15.32 16.50 -18.16
CA GLY A 265 14.27 16.66 -17.15
C GLY A 265 12.98 15.91 -17.50
N VAL A 266 12.65 15.76 -18.80
CA VAL A 266 11.52 14.93 -19.25
C VAL A 266 11.76 13.44 -18.98
N LEU A 267 12.97 12.94 -19.24
CA LEU A 267 13.36 11.56 -18.92
C LEU A 267 13.24 11.28 -17.43
N ILE A 268 13.86 12.12 -16.60
CA ILE A 268 13.84 11.94 -15.14
C ILE A 268 12.40 11.97 -14.60
N ARG A 269 11.52 12.81 -15.17
CA ARG A 269 10.06 12.81 -14.87
C ARG A 269 9.36 11.50 -15.22
N GLY A 270 9.73 10.89 -16.34
CA GLY A 270 9.22 9.57 -16.71
C GLY A 270 9.68 8.48 -15.75
N LEU A 271 10.97 8.49 -15.39
CA LEU A 271 11.59 7.51 -14.49
C LEU A 271 11.12 7.64 -13.03
N LEU A 272 10.80 8.85 -12.57
CA LEU A 272 10.33 9.13 -11.22
C LEU A 272 8.81 9.25 -11.11
N ASN A 273 8.07 8.63 -12.03
CA ASN A 273 6.61 8.59 -11.95
C ASN A 273 6.15 7.82 -10.70
N GLU A 274 5.21 8.41 -9.96
CA GLU A 274 4.65 7.82 -8.74
C GLU A 274 3.88 6.52 -9.04
N ASP A 275 3.15 6.48 -10.16
CA ASP A 275 2.48 5.26 -10.59
C ASP A 275 3.48 4.34 -11.27
N GLU A 276 3.83 3.23 -10.61
CA GLU A 276 4.77 2.23 -11.10
C GLU A 276 4.38 1.69 -12.49
N ASN A 277 3.08 1.62 -12.79
CA ASN A 277 2.58 1.17 -14.10
C ASN A 277 2.78 2.21 -15.22
N GLN A 278 2.96 3.48 -14.85
CA GLN A 278 3.17 4.61 -15.76
C GLN A 278 4.63 5.10 -15.74
N ARG A 279 5.47 4.46 -14.92
CA ARG A 279 6.89 4.75 -14.83
C ARG A 279 7.59 4.25 -16.08
N TRP A 280 8.47 5.09 -16.63
CA TRP A 280 9.18 4.75 -17.86
C TRP A 280 10.11 3.56 -17.62
N GLY A 281 10.00 2.55 -18.48
CA GLY A 281 10.90 1.41 -18.53
C GLY A 281 11.73 1.42 -19.81
N TYR A 282 12.29 0.25 -20.16
CA TYR A 282 13.25 0.08 -21.25
C TYR A 282 12.85 0.80 -22.54
N LEU A 283 11.63 0.56 -23.03
CA LEU A 283 11.19 1.05 -24.33
C LEU A 283 11.09 2.58 -24.35
N GLN A 284 10.59 3.21 -23.28
CA GLN A 284 10.47 4.66 -23.21
C GLN A 284 11.85 5.33 -23.13
N VAL A 285 12.78 4.78 -22.35
CA VAL A 285 14.15 5.29 -22.26
C VAL A 285 14.89 5.09 -23.58
N LYS A 286 14.73 3.95 -24.24
CA LYS A 286 15.31 3.67 -25.56
C LYS A 286 14.84 4.67 -26.63
N ARG A 287 13.52 4.85 -26.76
CA ARG A 287 12.94 5.84 -27.68
C ARG A 287 13.40 7.25 -27.35
N TRP A 288 13.50 7.56 -26.04
CA TRP A 288 14.10 8.82 -25.61
C TRP A 288 15.53 8.93 -26.13
N CYS A 289 16.41 7.93 -25.97
CA CYS A 289 17.79 7.94 -26.48
C CYS A 289 17.85 8.17 -27.99
N GLU A 290 16.95 7.54 -28.75
CA GLU A 290 16.82 7.64 -30.21
C GLU A 290 16.37 9.03 -30.71
N GLY A 291 16.03 9.95 -29.79
CA GLY A 291 15.68 11.33 -30.13
C GLY A 291 14.19 11.59 -30.21
N GLU A 292 13.34 10.60 -29.91
CA GLU A 292 11.91 10.79 -29.96
C GLU A 292 11.42 11.81 -28.93
N TYR A 293 10.48 12.67 -29.38
CA TYR A 293 9.82 13.61 -28.50
C TYR A 293 8.73 12.90 -27.69
N MET A 294 9.12 12.43 -26.51
CA MET A 294 8.25 11.74 -25.57
C MET A 294 7.71 12.72 -24.52
N ARG A 295 6.47 12.51 -24.05
CA ARG A 295 5.91 13.21 -22.90
C ARG A 295 5.36 12.20 -21.90
N PRO A 296 5.76 12.26 -20.61
CA PRO A 296 5.17 11.43 -19.57
C PRO A 296 3.65 11.68 -19.49
N VAL A 297 2.88 10.61 -19.24
CA VAL A 297 1.41 10.68 -19.10
C VAL A 297 1.00 11.68 -18.01
N ASN A 298 1.83 11.80 -16.97
CA ASN A 298 1.69 12.79 -15.91
C ASN A 298 2.92 13.72 -15.88
N ARG A 299 2.74 15.05 -15.91
CA ARG A 299 3.86 16.02 -15.92
C ARG A 299 4.58 16.15 -14.56
N SER A 300 4.01 15.58 -13.51
CA SER A 300 4.43 15.86 -12.14
C SER A 300 5.53 14.93 -11.66
N ILE A 301 6.69 15.52 -11.35
CA ILE A 301 7.44 15.23 -10.12
C ILE A 301 7.46 16.56 -9.36
N TYR A 302 6.26 17.01 -9.00
CA TYR A 302 5.97 18.25 -8.29
C TYR A 302 6.39 19.54 -9.02
N SER A 303 5.46 20.01 -9.85
CA SER A 303 4.97 21.38 -9.76
C SER A 303 3.52 21.37 -10.25
N HIS A 304 2.56 21.42 -9.35
CA HIS A 304 2.17 22.77 -8.96
C HIS A 304 2.89 22.96 -7.63
N ALA A 305 3.15 24.20 -7.19
CA ALA A 305 3.03 24.38 -5.76
C ALA A 305 1.79 23.56 -5.36
N LYS A 306 1.80 22.84 -4.24
CA LYS A 306 0.64 23.13 -3.43
C LYS A 306 0.74 24.67 -3.24
N LYS A 307 0.15 25.46 -4.17
CA LYS A 307 -0.97 26.26 -3.75
C LYS A 307 -1.60 25.25 -2.82
N GLU A 308 -1.57 25.53 -1.52
CA GLU A 308 -2.82 25.37 -0.85
C GLU A 308 -3.85 25.70 -1.94
N SER A 309 -4.41 24.66 -2.58
CA SER A 309 -5.79 24.76 -2.90
C SER A 309 -6.26 24.99 -1.48
N GLN A 310 -6.42 26.26 -1.14
CA GLN A 310 -7.66 26.69 -0.56
C GLN A 310 -8.67 25.98 -1.45
N ASN A 311 -8.91 24.71 -1.11
CA ASN A 311 -9.93 23.89 -1.70
C ASN A 311 -11.10 24.81 -1.58
N LYS A 312 -11.66 25.25 -2.72
CA LYS A 312 -12.58 26.38 -2.71
C LYS A 312 -13.55 26.13 -1.58
N PRO A 313 -13.50 26.94 -0.50
CA PRO A 313 -14.17 26.57 0.72
C PRO A 313 -15.64 26.43 0.39
N LEU A 314 -16.26 25.35 0.86
CA LEU A 314 -17.69 25.25 0.76
C LEU A 314 -18.26 26.17 1.83
N ILE A 315 -18.94 27.24 1.39
CA ILE A 315 -19.75 28.04 2.29
C ILE A 315 -20.92 27.17 2.74
N PHE A 316 -20.82 26.65 3.95
CA PHE A 316 -21.82 25.75 4.52
C PHE A 316 -23.09 26.54 4.84
N GLY A 317 -22.97 27.70 5.48
CA GLY A 317 -24.12 28.55 5.77
C GLY A 317 -23.74 29.79 6.56
N ARG A 318 -24.74 30.58 6.95
CA ARG A 318 -24.56 31.74 7.84
C ARG A 318 -25.32 31.49 9.14
N PHE A 319 -24.63 31.58 10.26
CA PHE A 319 -25.16 31.35 11.60
C PHE A 319 -24.74 32.51 12.50
N GLU A 320 -25.68 33.09 13.26
CA GLU A 320 -25.40 34.17 14.22
C GLU A 320 -24.58 35.34 13.62
N GLY A 321 -24.87 35.67 12.37
CA GLY A 321 -24.18 36.74 11.64
C GLY A 321 -22.83 36.35 11.01
N GLN A 322 -22.25 35.20 11.37
CA GLN A 322 -20.98 34.68 10.85
C GLN A 322 -21.18 33.65 9.72
N THR A 323 -20.29 33.64 8.74
CA THR A 323 -20.31 32.65 7.65
C THR A 323 -19.47 31.45 8.04
N LEU A 324 -20.09 30.26 8.10
CA LEU A 324 -19.39 29.00 8.30
C LEU A 324 -18.92 28.47 6.94
N SER A 325 -17.61 28.38 6.77
CA SER A 325 -16.96 27.79 5.59
C SER A 325 -16.15 26.56 5.98
N VAL A 326 -16.25 25.49 5.19
CA VAL A 326 -15.50 24.25 5.42
C VAL A 326 -14.46 24.03 4.31
N ASN A 327 -13.30 23.49 4.69
CA ASN A 327 -12.12 23.35 3.84
C ASN A 327 -11.66 21.89 3.67
N THR A 328 -12.24 20.96 4.43
CA THR A 328 -11.94 19.51 4.38
C THR A 328 -13.22 18.69 4.47
N LEU A 329 -13.19 17.42 4.04
CA LEU A 329 -14.31 16.49 4.21
C LEU A 329 -14.64 16.27 5.70
N HIS A 330 -13.63 16.21 6.56
CA HIS A 330 -13.82 16.14 8.01
C HIS A 330 -14.57 17.37 8.55
N GLN A 331 -14.17 18.59 8.18
CA GLN A 331 -14.89 19.81 8.57
C GLN A 331 -16.33 19.82 8.03
N LEU A 332 -16.55 19.28 6.83
CA LEU A 332 -17.89 19.10 6.28
C LEU A 332 -18.73 18.12 7.11
N SER A 333 -18.20 16.94 7.47
CA SER A 333 -18.87 15.99 8.37
C SER A 333 -19.27 16.67 9.68
N GLN A 334 -18.33 17.37 10.34
CA GLN A 334 -18.60 18.08 11.59
C GLN A 334 -19.67 19.17 11.44
N ALA A 335 -19.65 19.92 10.33
CA ALA A 335 -20.67 20.93 10.04
C ALA A 335 -22.05 20.31 9.76
N ILE A 336 -22.12 19.16 9.07
CA ILE A 336 -23.35 18.39 8.85
C ILE A 336 -23.94 17.96 10.19
N LYS A 337 -23.14 17.36 11.07
CA LYS A 337 -23.58 16.95 12.40
C LYS A 337 -24.14 18.14 13.19
N LYS A 338 -23.39 19.24 13.26
CA LYS A 338 -23.80 20.45 14.01
C LYS A 338 -25.03 21.17 13.43
N HIS A 339 -25.23 21.12 12.11
CA HIS A 339 -26.21 21.96 11.40
C HIS A 339 -26.99 21.16 10.33
N TRP A 340 -27.64 20.07 10.76
CA TRP A 340 -28.35 19.13 9.89
C TRP A 340 -29.32 19.76 8.89
N ASN A 341 -30.21 20.66 9.34
CA ASN A 341 -31.18 21.33 8.46
C ASN A 341 -30.54 22.13 7.32
N GLN A 342 -29.33 22.65 7.55
CA GLN A 342 -28.56 23.34 6.52
C GLN A 342 -27.90 22.33 5.57
N ALA A 343 -27.42 21.19 6.08
CA ALA A 343 -26.93 20.08 5.24
C ALA A 343 -28.00 19.59 4.25
N SER A 344 -29.26 19.48 4.67
CA SER A 344 -30.38 19.05 3.82
C SER A 344 -30.61 20.00 2.62
N ARG A 345 -30.14 21.26 2.71
CA ARG A 345 -30.15 22.22 1.61
C ARG A 345 -28.89 22.17 0.76
N ILE A 346 -27.74 21.88 1.36
CA ILE A 346 -26.44 21.81 0.68
C ILE A 346 -26.34 20.53 -0.16
N VAL A 347 -26.88 19.41 0.30
CA VAL A 347 -26.74 18.10 -0.37
C VAL A 347 -27.24 18.10 -1.81
N LYS A 348 -28.20 18.98 -2.13
CA LYS A 348 -28.77 19.16 -3.48
C LYS A 348 -28.04 20.20 -4.34
N ARG A 349 -27.01 20.86 -3.80
CA ARG A 349 -26.29 21.95 -4.47
C ARG A 349 -25.09 21.44 -5.26
N ARG A 350 -24.85 22.06 -6.41
CA ARG A 350 -23.69 21.75 -7.26
C ARG A 350 -22.37 22.07 -6.57
N GLU A 351 -22.36 23.07 -5.70
CA GLU A 351 -21.21 23.52 -4.92
C GLU A 351 -20.67 22.41 -4.02
N LEU A 352 -21.52 21.53 -3.49
CA LEU A 352 -21.08 20.36 -2.74
C LEU A 352 -20.33 19.37 -3.64
N ILE A 353 -20.85 19.12 -4.84
CA ILE A 353 -20.23 18.21 -5.81
C ILE A 353 -18.84 18.75 -6.22
N ASP A 354 -18.76 20.05 -6.48
CA ASP A 354 -17.52 20.71 -6.83
C ASP A 354 -16.55 20.77 -5.63
N PHE A 355 -17.05 20.85 -4.40
CA PHE A 355 -16.26 20.71 -3.18
C PHE A 355 -15.68 19.30 -3.04
N VAL A 356 -16.52 18.25 -3.05
CA VAL A 356 -16.05 16.87 -2.84
C VAL A 356 -15.14 16.38 -3.97
N ARG A 357 -15.36 16.82 -5.22
CA ARG A 357 -14.47 16.52 -6.36
C ARG A 357 -13.01 16.93 -6.10
N GLN A 358 -12.78 17.91 -5.21
CA GLN A 358 -11.42 18.36 -4.84
C GLN A 358 -10.70 17.35 -3.93
N PHE A 359 -11.41 16.38 -3.34
CA PHE A 359 -10.87 15.38 -2.41
C PHE A 359 -10.96 13.96 -2.98
N ASP A 360 -12.11 13.57 -3.53
CA ASP A 360 -12.33 12.24 -4.09
C ASP A 360 -13.21 12.31 -5.34
N LYS A 361 -12.64 11.93 -6.49
CA LYS A 361 -13.35 11.92 -7.78
C LYS A 361 -14.33 10.74 -7.90
N ASN A 362 -14.07 9.64 -7.22
CA ASN A 362 -14.92 8.44 -7.26
C ASN A 362 -16.21 8.63 -6.45
N LEU A 363 -16.22 9.55 -5.48
CA LEU A 363 -17.42 9.93 -4.72
C LEU A 363 -18.38 10.85 -5.50
N VAL A 364 -17.93 11.47 -6.58
CA VAL A 364 -18.71 12.47 -7.32
C VAL A 364 -20.02 11.90 -7.86
N ASP A 365 -19.99 10.69 -8.42
CA ASP A 365 -21.19 10.07 -9.00
C ASP A 365 -22.18 9.64 -7.91
N LYS A 366 -21.68 9.07 -6.80
CA LYS A 366 -22.49 8.78 -5.62
C LYS A 366 -23.19 10.05 -5.08
N ILE A 367 -22.48 11.17 -5.00
CA ILE A 367 -23.05 12.44 -4.50
C ILE A 367 -24.04 13.07 -5.48
N ARG A 368 -23.83 12.92 -6.80
CA ARG A 368 -24.82 13.36 -7.80
C ARG A 368 -26.15 12.64 -7.62
N GLU A 369 -26.11 11.35 -7.32
CA GLU A 369 -27.32 10.57 -7.04
C GLU A 369 -28.02 11.03 -5.76
N LEU A 370 -27.30 11.55 -4.76
CA LEU A 370 -27.90 12.07 -3.53
C LEU A 370 -28.88 13.23 -3.79
N ALA A 371 -28.64 14.04 -4.82
CA ALA A 371 -29.55 15.12 -5.20
C ALA A 371 -30.90 14.62 -5.74
N LEU A 372 -30.99 13.36 -6.15
CA LEU A 372 -32.20 12.73 -6.70
C LEU A 372 -33.15 12.22 -5.62
N TYR A 373 -32.70 12.08 -4.37
CA TYR A 373 -33.55 11.63 -3.27
C TYR A 373 -34.61 12.69 -2.95
N GLN A 374 -35.86 12.24 -2.85
CA GLN A 374 -36.99 13.08 -2.45
C GLN A 374 -36.79 13.57 -1.01
N ASP A 375 -36.53 12.64 -0.09
CA ASP A 375 -36.18 12.93 1.30
C ASP A 375 -34.73 13.43 1.39
N ALA A 376 -34.58 14.69 1.81
CA ALA A 376 -33.28 15.31 1.95
C ALA A 376 -32.47 14.75 3.13
N ASP A 377 -33.12 14.22 4.17
CA ASP A 377 -32.42 13.66 5.34
C ASP A 377 -31.78 12.32 5.00
N VAL A 378 -32.42 11.53 4.12
CA VAL A 378 -31.82 10.33 3.52
C VAL A 378 -30.55 10.67 2.74
N ALA A 379 -30.61 11.73 1.93
CA ALA A 379 -29.46 12.20 1.16
C ALA A 379 -28.32 12.67 2.08
N VAL A 380 -28.63 13.42 3.14
CA VAL A 380 -27.62 13.91 4.11
C VAL A 380 -26.96 12.77 4.86
N TYR A 381 -27.73 11.77 5.30
CA TYR A 381 -27.17 10.62 6.01
C TYR A 381 -26.22 9.82 5.11
N LYS A 382 -26.63 9.52 3.87
CA LYS A 382 -25.76 8.82 2.91
C LYS A 382 -24.51 9.63 2.56
N LEU A 383 -24.63 10.96 2.44
CA LEU A 383 -23.47 11.85 2.27
C LEU A 383 -22.50 11.68 3.43
N LEU A 384 -22.99 11.73 4.66
CA LEU A 384 -22.17 11.59 5.87
C LEU A 384 -21.42 10.25 5.89
N MET A 385 -22.11 9.16 5.58
CA MET A 385 -21.51 7.81 5.48
C MET A 385 -20.42 7.69 4.41
N TYR A 386 -20.50 8.46 3.33
CA TYR A 386 -19.50 8.43 2.25
C TYR A 386 -18.24 9.26 2.54
N ILE A 387 -18.31 10.24 3.44
CA ILE A 387 -17.21 11.19 3.69
C ILE A 387 -16.53 11.02 5.06
N GLU A 388 -17.06 10.13 5.90
CA GLU A 388 -16.57 9.89 7.26
C GLU A 388 -15.67 8.64 7.32
N ASP A 389 -14.59 8.72 8.09
CA ASP A 389 -13.57 7.67 8.19
C ASP A 389 -13.99 6.50 9.10
N ASP A 390 -14.98 6.70 9.98
CA ASP A 390 -15.52 5.68 10.91
C ASP A 390 -17.06 5.67 10.92
N PRO A 391 -17.72 4.84 10.08
CA PRO A 391 -19.17 4.83 9.89
C PRO A 391 -19.95 4.03 10.94
N GLN A 392 -19.33 3.59 12.04
CA GLN A 392 -20.00 2.75 13.06
C GLN A 392 -21.00 3.52 13.92
N GLN A 393 -20.86 4.84 14.04
CA GLN A 393 -21.81 5.69 14.77
C GLN A 393 -22.97 6.10 13.87
N ILE A 394 -24.20 6.01 14.39
CA ILE A 394 -25.40 6.47 13.66
C ILE A 394 -25.70 7.89 14.10
N TYR A 395 -25.43 8.87 13.23
CA TYR A 395 -25.86 10.25 13.43
C TYR A 395 -26.96 10.61 12.44
N PHE A 396 -28.16 10.88 12.93
CA PHE A 396 -29.31 11.19 12.07
C PHE A 396 -30.20 12.29 12.65
N CYS A 397 -30.52 13.30 11.83
CA CYS A 397 -31.40 14.43 12.20
C CYS A 397 -31.05 15.12 13.53
N GLY A 398 -29.75 15.21 13.86
CA GLY A 398 -29.28 15.85 15.10
C GLY A 398 -29.20 14.92 16.32
N LYS A 399 -29.61 13.65 16.18
CA LYS A 399 -29.50 12.63 17.22
C LYS A 399 -28.36 11.67 16.90
N GLU A 400 -27.66 11.27 17.95
CA GLU A 400 -26.53 10.36 17.89
C GLU A 400 -26.89 9.06 18.60
N TYR A 401 -26.53 7.94 17.99
CA TYR A 401 -26.54 6.62 18.58
C TYR A 401 -25.14 6.05 18.39
N ASN A 402 -24.43 5.82 19.49
CA ASN A 402 -23.03 5.42 19.49
C ASN A 402 -22.84 4.03 18.87
N PHE A 403 -23.86 3.18 19.00
CA PHE A 403 -23.87 1.82 18.46
C PHE A 403 -25.27 1.44 17.96
N LEU A 404 -25.34 0.43 17.08
CA LEU A 404 -26.62 -0.15 16.63
C LEU A 404 -27.49 -0.62 17.82
N SER A 405 -26.90 -1.06 18.93
CA SER A 405 -27.66 -1.45 20.14
C SER A 405 -28.41 -0.29 20.77
N GLU A 406 -27.77 0.87 20.87
CA GLU A 406 -28.41 2.07 21.41
C GLU A 406 -29.56 2.52 20.51
N TYR A 407 -29.35 2.50 19.18
CA TYR A 407 -30.41 2.79 18.22
C TYR A 407 -31.63 1.86 18.40
N VAL A 408 -31.39 0.55 18.54
CA VAL A 408 -32.47 -0.44 18.71
C VAL A 408 -33.21 -0.25 20.03
N GLU A 409 -32.49 -0.01 21.12
CA GLU A 409 -33.09 0.27 22.44
C GLU A 409 -33.99 1.51 22.38
N GLN A 410 -33.54 2.58 21.72
CA GLN A 410 -34.33 3.80 21.55
C GLN A 410 -35.54 3.59 20.64
N LEU A 411 -35.38 2.83 19.55
CA LEU A 411 -36.47 2.47 18.64
C LEU A 411 -37.57 1.66 19.36
N ALA A 412 -37.17 0.67 20.17
CA ALA A 412 -38.07 -0.19 20.93
C ALA A 412 -38.95 0.57 21.94
N THR A 413 -38.52 1.75 22.39
CA THR A 413 -39.36 2.59 23.28
C THR A 413 -40.64 3.09 22.61
N GLY A 414 -40.69 3.10 21.27
CA GLY A 414 -41.79 3.66 20.50
C GLY A 414 -41.95 5.17 20.64
N LYS A 415 -41.05 5.87 21.35
CA LYS A 415 -41.11 7.32 21.60
C LYS A 415 -40.09 8.12 20.79
N ASP A 416 -39.07 7.46 20.27
CA ASP A 416 -38.03 8.10 19.47
C ASP A 416 -38.46 8.23 18.01
N GLU A 417 -39.10 9.35 17.69
CA GLU A 417 -39.55 9.68 16.34
C GLU A 417 -38.41 9.77 15.32
N ILE A 418 -37.18 10.08 15.76
CA ILE A 418 -36.01 10.12 14.87
C ILE A 418 -35.58 8.69 14.51
N ALA A 419 -35.59 7.77 15.48
CA ALA A 419 -35.31 6.37 15.22
C ALA A 419 -36.35 5.74 14.29
N LYS A 420 -37.65 6.01 14.52
CA LYS A 420 -38.72 5.56 13.62
C LYS A 420 -38.56 6.11 12.21
N LYS A 421 -38.22 7.39 12.08
CA LYS A 421 -37.95 7.99 10.78
C LYS A 421 -36.75 7.33 10.08
N PHE A 422 -35.67 7.04 10.81
CA PHE A 422 -34.51 6.34 10.26
C PHE A 422 -34.85 4.94 9.75
N LEU A 423 -35.71 4.22 10.47
CA LEU A 423 -36.24 2.92 10.06
C LEU A 423 -37.09 3.04 8.77
N THR A 424 -38.14 3.86 8.81
CA THR A 424 -39.15 3.97 7.75
C THR A 424 -38.60 4.53 6.44
N THR A 425 -37.50 5.28 6.49
CA THR A 425 -36.77 5.78 5.31
C THR A 425 -35.83 4.75 4.68
N GLY A 426 -35.74 3.53 5.25
CA GLY A 426 -34.88 2.45 4.76
C GLY A 426 -33.39 2.66 5.06
N LEU A 427 -33.04 3.67 5.87
CA LEU A 427 -31.65 3.98 6.19
C LEU A 427 -31.00 2.93 7.09
N LEU A 428 -31.79 2.24 7.92
CA LEU A 428 -31.30 1.11 8.72
C LEU A 428 -30.74 -0.02 7.84
N VAL A 429 -31.49 -0.42 6.81
CA VAL A 429 -31.06 -1.45 5.86
C VAL A 429 -29.80 -0.99 5.12
N PHE A 430 -29.76 0.28 4.68
CA PHE A 430 -28.58 0.85 4.06
C PHE A 430 -27.35 0.82 4.99
N TYR A 431 -27.50 1.24 6.25
CA TYR A 431 -26.43 1.23 7.25
C TYR A 431 -25.87 -0.19 7.47
N LEU A 432 -26.75 -1.17 7.61
CA LEU A 432 -26.37 -2.57 7.83
C LEU A 432 -25.61 -3.14 6.61
N ARG A 433 -26.08 -2.87 5.39
CA ARG A 433 -25.38 -3.29 4.17
C ARG A 433 -24.03 -2.58 4.01
N TYR A 434 -23.96 -1.29 4.33
CA TYR A 434 -22.74 -0.49 4.21
C TYR A 434 -21.64 -0.98 5.16
N ASN A 435 -22.02 -1.46 6.34
CA ASN A 435 -21.12 -2.00 7.36
C ASN A 435 -20.96 -3.54 7.27
N ASP A 436 -21.30 -4.15 6.13
CA ASP A 436 -21.08 -5.57 5.83
C ASP A 436 -21.71 -6.57 6.82
N TYR A 437 -22.91 -6.26 7.33
CA TYR A 437 -23.69 -7.19 8.14
C TYR A 437 -24.27 -8.37 7.31
N ASP A 438 -24.67 -9.45 7.97
CA ASP A 438 -25.23 -10.66 7.33
C ASP A 438 -26.41 -10.34 6.41
N GLN A 439 -26.21 -10.53 5.10
CA GLN A 439 -27.19 -10.11 4.09
C GLN A 439 -28.51 -10.87 4.17
N VAL A 440 -28.51 -12.14 4.59
CA VAL A 440 -29.73 -12.95 4.71
C VAL A 440 -30.63 -12.39 5.81
N GLN A 441 -30.05 -12.00 6.94
CA GLN A 441 -30.80 -11.38 8.03
C GLN A 441 -31.23 -9.95 7.69
N VAL A 442 -30.40 -9.19 6.98
CA VAL A 442 -30.75 -7.84 6.51
C VAL A 442 -31.90 -7.87 5.50
N ASP A 443 -31.93 -8.84 4.58
CA ASP A 443 -33.01 -9.00 3.61
C ASP A 443 -34.35 -9.38 4.29
N ARG A 444 -34.29 -10.22 5.34
CA ARG A 444 -35.47 -10.54 6.17
C ARG A 444 -35.99 -9.30 6.89
N LEU A 445 -35.09 -8.49 7.45
CA LEU A 445 -35.45 -7.22 8.07
C LEU A 445 -36.12 -6.27 7.08
N GLU A 446 -35.56 -6.11 5.88
CA GLU A 446 -36.12 -5.28 4.82
C GLU A 446 -37.53 -5.72 4.44
N GLN A 447 -37.76 -7.04 4.31
CA GLN A 447 -39.10 -7.59 4.03
C GLN A 447 -40.11 -7.33 5.14
N LEU A 448 -39.69 -7.41 6.41
CA LEU A 448 -40.56 -7.15 7.55
C LEU A 448 -40.93 -5.67 7.65
N ILE A 449 -39.96 -4.77 7.47
CA ILE A 449 -40.21 -3.32 7.42
C ILE A 449 -41.18 -3.00 6.28
N HIS A 450 -41.04 -3.62 5.10
CA HIS A 450 -41.96 -3.40 3.99
C HIS A 450 -43.40 -3.89 4.25
N ARG A 451 -43.57 -4.94 5.06
CA ARG A 451 -44.89 -5.53 5.36
C ARG A 451 -45.63 -4.83 6.50
N ASN A 452 -44.90 -4.52 7.57
CA ASN A 452 -45.47 -4.08 8.84
C ASN A 452 -45.08 -2.62 9.19
N GLY A 453 -44.28 -1.95 8.36
CA GLY A 453 -43.86 -0.56 8.60
C GLY A 453 -43.09 -0.42 9.91
N ASP A 454 -43.48 0.59 10.70
CA ASP A 454 -42.99 0.85 12.05
C ASP A 454 -43.96 0.34 13.14
N ASP A 455 -44.98 -0.44 12.79
CA ASP A 455 -45.95 -0.97 13.77
C ASP A 455 -45.44 -2.20 14.54
N ASP A 456 -44.46 -2.93 13.99
CA ASP A 456 -43.93 -4.19 14.55
C ASP A 456 -42.52 -4.01 15.15
N MET A 457 -42.43 -3.09 16.11
CA MET A 457 -41.19 -2.69 16.78
C MET A 457 -40.46 -3.83 17.48
N THR A 458 -41.21 -4.81 17.99
CA THR A 458 -40.67 -6.00 18.65
C THR A 458 -39.88 -6.84 17.64
N SER A 459 -40.48 -7.23 16.52
CA SER A 459 -39.82 -8.05 15.49
C SER A 459 -38.61 -7.35 14.86
N ILE A 460 -38.69 -6.05 14.64
CA ILE A 460 -37.58 -5.23 14.12
C ILE A 460 -36.42 -5.20 15.11
N SER A 461 -36.71 -4.98 16.39
CA SER A 461 -35.69 -4.95 17.45
C SER A 461 -35.04 -6.30 17.64
N THR A 462 -35.81 -7.39 17.53
CA THR A 462 -35.32 -8.77 17.61
C THR A 462 -34.31 -9.09 16.51
N ILE A 463 -34.58 -8.71 15.26
CA ILE A 463 -33.64 -8.95 14.15
C ILE A 463 -32.40 -8.08 14.28
N CYS A 464 -32.54 -6.82 14.68
CA CYS A 464 -31.40 -5.95 14.89
C CYS A 464 -30.52 -6.43 16.07
N PHE A 465 -31.12 -7.02 17.11
CA PHE A 465 -30.39 -7.69 18.18
C PHE A 465 -29.62 -8.92 17.67
N ALA A 466 -30.24 -9.75 16.82
CA ALA A 466 -29.58 -10.89 16.20
C ALA A 466 -28.37 -10.47 15.32
N LEU A 467 -28.48 -9.34 14.62
CA LEU A 467 -27.45 -8.74 13.77
C LEU A 467 -26.26 -8.15 14.57
N GLN A 468 -26.47 -7.72 15.82
CA GLN A 468 -25.42 -7.11 16.66
C GLN A 468 -24.34 -8.07 17.17
N GLY A 469 -24.54 -9.38 17.03
CA GLY A 469 -23.54 -10.35 17.45
C GLY A 469 -23.35 -10.51 18.97
N LYS A 470 -24.17 -9.85 19.81
CA LYS A 470 -24.12 -10.04 21.27
C LYS A 470 -24.40 -11.52 21.59
N LYS A 471 -23.46 -12.17 22.29
CA LYS A 471 -23.62 -13.55 22.79
C LYS A 471 -24.65 -13.64 23.92
N ALA A 472 -24.90 -12.51 24.56
CA ALA A 472 -25.52 -12.42 25.86
C ALA A 472 -26.93 -11.81 25.77
N ILE A 473 -27.92 -12.41 26.43
CA ILE A 473 -29.29 -11.89 26.59
C ILE A 473 -29.54 -11.57 28.07
N ASP A 474 -30.20 -10.45 28.36
CA ASP A 474 -30.65 -10.17 29.73
C ASP A 474 -31.98 -10.88 30.01
N ILE A 475 -32.00 -11.70 31.05
CA ILE A 475 -33.20 -12.40 31.52
C ILE A 475 -33.28 -12.20 33.03
N PHE A 476 -34.34 -11.52 33.47
CA PHE A 476 -34.58 -11.16 34.88
C PHE A 476 -33.42 -10.37 35.51
N GLY A 477 -32.75 -9.48 34.75
CA GLY A 477 -31.64 -8.66 35.23
C GLY A 477 -30.31 -9.39 35.33
N VAL A 478 -30.21 -10.58 34.71
CA VAL A 478 -28.99 -11.37 34.62
C VAL A 478 -28.63 -11.56 33.15
N ASN A 479 -27.38 -11.26 32.82
CA ASN A 479 -26.87 -11.40 31.46
C ASN A 479 -26.38 -12.84 31.19
N ILE A 480 -26.94 -13.50 30.17
CA ILE A 480 -26.81 -14.93 29.93
C ILE A 480 -26.24 -15.18 28.53
N GLU A 481 -25.09 -15.84 28.46
CA GLU A 481 -24.39 -16.12 27.20
C GLU A 481 -24.55 -17.57 26.69
N THR A 482 -24.97 -18.50 27.55
CA THR A 482 -25.09 -19.93 27.22
C THR A 482 -26.34 -20.55 27.82
N LEU A 483 -26.81 -21.66 27.27
CA LEU A 483 -27.90 -22.45 27.84
C LEU A 483 -27.57 -22.99 29.23
N ASP A 484 -26.32 -23.37 29.49
CA ASP A 484 -25.89 -23.82 30.82
C ASP A 484 -26.03 -22.71 31.88
N ALA A 485 -25.78 -21.46 31.50
CA ALA A 485 -25.97 -20.31 32.37
C ALA A 485 -27.46 -19.96 32.59
N LEU A 486 -28.35 -20.42 31.71
CA LEU A 486 -29.79 -20.21 31.79
C LEU A 486 -30.48 -21.17 32.78
N ILE A 487 -30.01 -22.43 32.87
CA ILE A 487 -30.61 -23.48 33.71
C ILE A 487 -30.81 -23.07 35.18
N PRO A 488 -29.83 -22.46 35.87
CA PRO A 488 -29.98 -22.06 37.27
C PRO A 488 -31.02 -20.94 37.48
N ILE A 489 -31.30 -20.17 36.43
CA ILE A 489 -32.25 -19.06 36.46
C ILE A 489 -33.66 -19.63 36.25
N LEU A 490 -33.85 -20.47 35.23
CA LEU A 490 -35.14 -21.13 34.96
C LEU A 490 -35.61 -21.99 36.15
N SER A 491 -34.69 -22.67 36.85
CA SER A 491 -35.03 -23.46 38.04
C SER A 491 -35.65 -22.66 39.20
N LYS A 492 -35.50 -21.33 39.17
CA LYS A 492 -36.04 -20.41 40.19
C LYS A 492 -37.28 -19.66 39.71
N CYS A 493 -37.64 -19.80 38.43
CA CYS A 493 -38.81 -19.16 37.83
C CYS A 493 -40.08 -19.99 38.06
N SER A 494 -41.21 -19.31 38.20
CA SER A 494 -42.52 -19.94 38.13
C SER A 494 -42.86 -20.38 36.69
N ILE A 495 -43.79 -21.33 36.55
CA ILE A 495 -44.25 -21.81 35.24
C ILE A 495 -44.76 -20.65 34.37
N LYS A 496 -45.41 -19.66 34.99
CA LYS A 496 -45.93 -18.48 34.29
C LYS A 496 -44.80 -17.60 33.72
N GLU A 497 -43.75 -17.38 34.49
CA GLU A 497 -42.58 -16.60 34.03
C GLU A 497 -41.82 -17.33 32.91
N ILE A 498 -41.79 -18.66 32.95
CA ILE A 498 -41.18 -19.48 31.88
C ILE A 498 -42.03 -19.43 30.60
N ASP A 499 -43.36 -19.47 30.71
CA ASP A 499 -44.27 -19.33 29.57
C ASP A 499 -44.15 -17.94 28.93
N GLU A 500 -44.14 -16.87 29.74
CA GLU A 500 -43.89 -15.50 29.27
C GLU A 500 -42.51 -15.37 28.57
N LEU A 501 -41.48 -16.05 29.08
CA LEU A 501 -40.16 -16.08 28.47
C LEU A 501 -40.12 -16.87 27.15
N LEU A 502 -40.83 -17.99 27.05
CA LEU A 502 -40.91 -18.80 25.82
C LEU A 502 -41.73 -18.12 24.71
N GLN A 503 -42.64 -17.21 25.10
CA GLN A 503 -43.37 -16.34 24.18
C GLN A 503 -42.57 -15.07 23.81
N SER A 504 -41.44 -14.80 24.46
CA SER A 504 -40.57 -13.67 24.13
C SER A 504 -39.81 -13.92 22.83
N ASP A 505 -40.08 -13.08 21.83
CA ASP A 505 -39.38 -13.13 20.53
C ASP A 505 -37.86 -12.91 20.68
N HIS A 506 -37.43 -12.13 21.68
CA HIS A 506 -36.02 -11.92 21.99
C HIS A 506 -35.33 -13.21 22.48
N PHE A 507 -36.01 -13.97 23.33
CA PHE A 507 -35.50 -15.24 23.85
C PHE A 507 -35.47 -16.32 22.77
N VAL A 508 -36.52 -16.38 21.94
CA VAL A 508 -36.62 -17.30 20.80
C VAL A 508 -35.49 -17.03 19.80
N ALA A 509 -35.23 -15.77 19.46
CA ALA A 509 -34.16 -15.42 18.52
C ALA A 509 -32.77 -15.72 19.07
N TRP A 510 -32.54 -15.53 20.37
CA TRP A 510 -31.29 -15.90 21.04
C TRP A 510 -31.06 -17.42 21.02
N LEU A 511 -32.08 -18.23 21.29
CA LEU A 511 -31.98 -19.70 21.20
C LEU A 511 -31.75 -20.21 19.77
N ASN A 512 -32.43 -19.63 18.78
CA ASN A 512 -32.23 -19.96 17.37
C ASN A 512 -30.78 -19.71 16.95
N ARG A 513 -30.19 -18.58 17.39
CA ARG A 513 -28.78 -18.26 17.14
C ARG A 513 -27.81 -19.26 17.78
N LEU A 514 -28.13 -19.81 18.94
CA LEU A 514 -27.35 -20.88 19.57
C LEU A 514 -27.48 -22.24 18.88
N GLY A 515 -28.31 -22.33 17.82
CA GLY A 515 -28.50 -23.54 17.01
C GLY A 515 -29.66 -24.42 17.47
N TYR A 516 -30.53 -23.93 18.36
CA TYR A 516 -31.63 -24.70 18.98
C TYR A 516 -32.99 -24.48 18.32
N GLU A 517 -33.02 -24.19 17.02
CA GLU A 517 -34.24 -23.87 16.27
C GLU A 517 -35.27 -25.01 16.26
N ASN A 518 -34.79 -26.26 16.17
CA ASN A 518 -35.64 -27.44 16.12
C ASN A 518 -36.22 -27.79 17.51
N GLU A 519 -35.43 -27.58 18.54
CA GLU A 519 -35.79 -27.78 19.95
C GLU A 519 -36.84 -26.75 20.38
N MET A 520 -36.70 -25.50 19.94
CA MET A 520 -37.71 -24.46 20.19
C MET A 520 -39.05 -24.75 19.51
N ARG A 521 -39.02 -25.27 18.27
CA ARG A 521 -40.24 -25.66 17.57
C ARG A 521 -40.98 -26.78 18.32
N LYS A 522 -40.24 -27.78 18.84
CA LYS A 522 -40.79 -28.85 19.67
C LYS A 522 -41.31 -28.36 21.02
N MET A 523 -40.63 -27.40 21.66
CA MET A 523 -41.11 -26.83 22.93
C MET A 523 -42.44 -26.09 22.76
N LYS A 524 -42.61 -25.32 21.67
CA LYS A 524 -43.88 -24.64 21.38
C LYS A 524 -45.05 -25.59 21.11
N GLU A 525 -44.78 -26.79 20.59
CA GLU A 525 -45.81 -27.83 20.38
C GLU A 525 -46.27 -28.51 21.68
N VAL A 526 -45.52 -28.38 22.77
CA VAL A 526 -45.81 -29.02 24.08
C VAL A 526 -46.57 -28.09 25.04
N PHE A 527 -46.51 -26.77 24.82
CA PHE A 527 -47.14 -25.75 25.68
C PHE A 527 -48.41 -25.10 25.06
N ILE A 528 -48.90 -25.62 23.94
CA ILE A 528 -50.25 -25.39 23.40
C ILE A 528 -51.12 -26.58 23.77
#